data_AF-A0A0T2MX98-F1
#
_entry.id   AF-A0A0T2MX98-F1
#
_cell.length_a   1.000
_cell.length_b   1.000
_cell.length_c   1.000
_cell.angle_alpha   90.00
_cell.angle_beta   90.00
_cell.angle_gamma   90.00
#
_symmetry.space_group_name_H-M   'P 1'
#
loop_
_entity.id
_entity.type
_entity.pdbx_description
1 polymer ?
#
loop_
_entity_poly.entity_id
_entity_poly.type
_entity_poly.pdbx_seq_one_letter_code
_entity_poly.pdbx_strand_id
1 'polypeptide(L)'
;MSENTALTELANFVGRSSLASEDMAVRNRALAGITQRMLPRKRGVGDLLGVVLALSARTRRMVQEPVSIDLDVFAPGGSRAIDLIFGDR
;
A
#
# COMPACT_ATOMS: atom_id res chain seq x y z
N MET A 1 21.26 8.65 -21.19
CA MET A 1 21.27 7.28 -20.64
C MET A 1 20.19 6.52 -21.39
N SER A 2 20.53 5.59 -22.29
CA SER A 2 19.55 4.95 -23.19
C SER A 2 18.87 3.74 -22.53
N GLU A 3 17.60 3.55 -22.85
CA GLU A 3 16.71 2.49 -22.37
C GLU A 3 17.26 1.08 -22.68
N ASN A 4 18.05 0.94 -23.75
CA ASN A 4 18.73 -0.30 -24.14
C ASN A 4 19.77 -0.77 -23.10
N THR A 5 20.37 0.16 -22.34
CA THR A 5 21.33 -0.21 -21.29
C THR A 5 20.63 -0.92 -20.13
N ALA A 6 19.45 -0.44 -19.73
CA ALA A 6 18.68 -1.02 -18.62
C ALA A 6 18.14 -2.43 -18.96
N LEU A 7 17.70 -2.66 -20.19
CA LEU A 7 17.23 -3.98 -20.63
C LEU A 7 18.38 -5.00 -20.71
N THR A 8 19.57 -4.55 -21.12
CA THR A 8 20.78 -5.39 -21.16
C THR A 8 21.27 -5.74 -19.75
N GLU A 9 21.15 -4.82 -18.79
CA GLU A 9 21.45 -5.08 -17.38
C GLU A 9 20.46 -6.07 -16.75
N LEU A 10 19.17 -6.00 -17.11
CA LEU A 10 18.15 -6.97 -16.70
C LEU A 10 18.41 -8.37 -17.25
N ALA A 11 18.81 -8.49 -18.52
CA ALA A 11 19.13 -9.78 -19.14
C ALA A 11 20.34 -10.48 -18.46
N ASN A 12 21.27 -9.68 -17.93
CA ASN A 12 22.45 -10.18 -17.21
C ASN A 12 22.27 -10.17 -15.68
N PHE A 13 21.07 -9.87 -15.19
CA PHE A 13 20.80 -9.78 -13.77
C PHE A 13 20.79 -11.18 -13.13
N VAL A 14 21.91 -11.53 -12.50
CA VAL A 14 21.95 -12.66 -11.56
C VAL A 14 21.41 -12.14 -10.23
N GLY A 15 20.19 -12.55 -9.88
CA GLY A 15 19.57 -12.21 -8.60
C GLY A 15 20.42 -12.72 -7.44
N ARG A 16 21.25 -11.84 -6.85
CA ARG A 16 22.04 -12.11 -5.64
C ARG A 16 21.17 -12.10 -4.39
N SER A 17 20.05 -12.82 -4.43
CA SER A 17 19.17 -13.00 -3.28
C SER A 17 19.82 -13.98 -2.32
N SER A 18 19.83 -13.64 -1.03
CA SER A 18 20.26 -14.55 0.04
C SER A 18 19.42 -15.83 0.11
N LEU A 19 18.20 -15.82 -0.46
CA LEU A 19 17.36 -17.02 -0.61
C LEU A 19 17.82 -17.94 -1.75
N ALA A 20 18.44 -17.39 -2.78
CA ALA A 20 18.97 -18.12 -3.94
C ALA A 20 20.44 -18.52 -3.76
N SER A 21 21.02 -18.28 -2.57
CA SER A 21 22.40 -18.66 -2.26
C SER A 21 22.56 -20.17 -2.23
N GLU A 22 23.63 -20.66 -2.87
CA GLU A 22 24.06 -22.07 -2.80
C GLU A 22 24.49 -22.45 -1.37
N ASP A 23 24.97 -21.49 -0.59
CA ASP A 23 25.31 -21.68 0.82
C ASP A 23 24.04 -21.85 1.67
N MET A 24 23.88 -23.06 2.23
CA MET A 24 22.78 -23.41 3.11
C MET A 24 22.70 -22.52 4.36
N ALA A 25 23.83 -22.08 4.92
CA ALA A 25 23.83 -21.23 6.11
C ALA A 25 23.26 -19.84 5.83
N VAL A 26 23.61 -19.27 4.66
CA VAL A 26 23.08 -17.97 4.20
C VAL A 26 21.58 -18.09 3.94
N ARG A 27 21.15 -19.15 3.25
CA ARG A 27 19.74 -19.40 2.93
C ARG A 27 18.88 -19.61 4.18
N ASN A 28 19.35 -20.42 5.13
CA ASN A 28 18.63 -20.69 6.38
C ASN A 28 18.49 -19.43 7.24
N ARG A 29 19.52 -18.56 7.27
CA ARG A 29 19.44 -17.27 7.97
C ARG A 29 18.39 -16.34 7.34
N ALA A 30 18.34 -16.28 6.02
CA ALA A 30 17.34 -15.49 5.30
C ALA A 30 15.91 -16.02 5.56
N LEU A 31 15.72 -17.34 5.48
CA LEU A 31 14.43 -17.98 5.78
C LEU A 31 13.99 -17.75 7.22
N ALA A 32 14.89 -17.90 8.20
CA ALA A 32 14.60 -17.66 9.61
C ALA A 32 14.19 -16.19 9.88
N GLY A 33 14.80 -15.23 9.18
CA GLY A 33 14.42 -13.83 9.28
C GLY A 33 13.02 -13.53 8.74
N ILE A 34 12.61 -14.22 7.66
CA ILE A 34 11.27 -14.11 7.09
C ILE A 34 10.24 -14.71 8.06
N THR A 35 10.49 -15.93 8.54
CA THR A 35 9.55 -16.60 9.46
C THR A 35 9.42 -15.84 10.77
N GLN A 36 10.50 -15.30 11.34
CA GLN A 36 10.43 -14.46 12.55
C GLN A 36 9.51 -13.24 12.41
N ARG A 37 9.37 -12.68 11.20
CA ARG A 37 8.45 -11.55 10.95
C ARG A 37 6.99 -12.00 10.82
N MET A 38 6.76 -13.26 10.45
CA MET A 38 5.43 -13.86 10.34
C MET A 38 4.91 -14.40 11.68
N LEU A 39 5.80 -14.73 12.62
CA LEU A 39 5.37 -15.18 13.94
C LEU A 39 4.65 -14.05 14.68
N PRO A 40 3.54 -14.36 15.39
CA PRO A 40 2.84 -13.39 16.21
C PRO A 40 3.77 -12.90 17.32
N ARG A 41 4.21 -11.64 17.21
CA ARG A 41 4.93 -10.97 18.28
C ARG A 41 3.97 -10.64 19.41
N LYS A 42 4.42 -10.81 20.66
CA LYS A 42 3.73 -10.28 21.83
C LYS A 42 3.64 -8.76 21.65
N ARG A 43 2.42 -8.27 21.35
CA ARG A 43 2.16 -6.85 21.13
C ARG A 43 2.25 -6.13 22.47
N GLY A 44 3.03 -5.06 22.50
CA GLY A 44 3.08 -4.20 23.68
C GLY A 44 1.76 -3.46 23.85
N VAL A 45 1.52 -2.89 25.04
CA VAL A 45 0.35 -2.04 25.29
C VAL A 45 0.29 -0.87 24.30
N GLY A 46 1.44 -0.31 23.90
CA GLY A 46 1.51 0.75 22.88
C GLY A 46 0.97 0.33 21.51
N ASP A 47 1.27 -0.90 21.07
CA ASP A 47 0.75 -1.43 19.80
C ASP A 47 -0.77 -1.63 19.85
N LEU A 48 -1.28 -2.10 21.00
CA LEU A 48 -2.72 -2.25 21.24
C LEU A 48 -3.45 -0.91 21.22
N LEU A 49 -2.88 0.13 21.84
CA LEU A 49 -3.42 1.49 21.77
C LEU A 49 -3.46 2.02 20.33
N GLY A 50 -2.43 1.76 19.53
CA GLY A 50 -2.43 2.10 18.09
C GLY A 50 -3.59 1.45 17.33
N VAL A 51 -3.86 0.16 17.59
CA VAL A 51 -4.99 -0.56 16.98
C VAL A 51 -6.34 0.03 17.42
N VAL A 52 -6.52 0.32 18.71
CA VAL A 52 -7.77 0.90 19.24
C VAL A 52 -8.02 2.29 18.66
N LEU A 53 -6.98 3.13 18.58
CA LEU A 53 -7.08 4.47 17.98
C LEU A 53 -7.46 4.38 16.49
N ALA A 54 -6.83 3.47 15.74
CA ALA A 54 -7.18 3.24 14.34
C ALA A 54 -8.64 2.77 14.18
N LEU A 55 -9.09 1.85 15.04
CA LEU A 55 -10.47 1.37 15.05
C LEU A 55 -11.45 2.49 15.42
N SER A 56 -11.13 3.31 16.42
CA SER A 56 -11.92 4.48 16.85
C SER A 56 -12.04 5.55 15.77
N ALA A 57 -10.96 5.80 15.02
CA ALA A 57 -10.98 6.73 13.90
C ALA A 57 -11.84 6.20 12.75
N ARG A 58 -11.76 4.89 12.46
CA ARG A 58 -12.58 4.23 11.45
C ARG A 58 -14.06 4.24 11.82
N THR A 59 -14.41 3.89 13.06
CA THR A 59 -15.81 3.91 13.50
C THR A 59 -16.38 5.32 13.49
N ARG A 60 -15.58 6.34 13.86
CA ARG A 60 -16.00 7.75 13.68
C ARG A 60 -16.36 8.08 12.24
N ARG A 61 -15.54 7.66 11.26
CA ARG A 61 -15.85 7.87 9.84
C ARG A 61 -17.07 7.09 9.34
N MET A 62 -17.36 5.92 9.90
CA MET A 62 -18.54 5.14 9.55
C MET A 62 -19.85 5.72 10.11
N VAL A 63 -19.79 6.48 11.21
CA VAL A 63 -20.96 7.10 11.85
C VAL A 63 -21.18 8.53 11.36
N GLN A 64 -20.16 9.17 10.77
CA GLN A 64 -20.33 10.50 10.18
C GLN A 64 -21.26 10.41 8.97
N GLU A 65 -22.17 11.38 8.88
CA GLU A 65 -23.01 11.56 7.72
C GLU A 65 -22.14 11.80 6.48
N PRO A 66 -22.40 11.13 5.34
CA PRO A 66 -21.69 11.36 4.10
C PRO A 66 -21.77 12.83 3.70
N VAL A 67 -20.64 13.41 3.27
CA VAL A 67 -20.61 14.77 2.73
C VAL A 67 -21.03 14.70 1.26
N SER A 68 -22.13 15.38 0.90
CA SER A 68 -22.49 15.59 -0.50
C SER A 68 -21.68 16.74 -1.08
N ILE A 69 -21.10 16.53 -2.25
CA ILE A 69 -20.40 17.56 -3.01
C ILE A 69 -21.05 17.64 -4.39
N ASP A 70 -21.70 18.76 -4.67
CA ASP A 70 -22.24 19.06 -5.99
C ASP A 70 -21.19 19.84 -6.79
N LEU A 71 -20.70 19.24 -7.87
CA LEU A 71 -19.71 19.86 -8.75
C LEU A 71 -20.30 20.15 -10.13
N ASP A 72 -20.59 21.43 -10.36
CA ASP A 72 -21.07 21.93 -11.65
C ASP A 72 -19.90 22.31 -12.55
N VAL A 73 -19.62 21.48 -13.55
CA VAL A 73 -18.64 21.81 -14.59
C VAL A 73 -19.37 22.47 -15.75
N PHE A 74 -18.90 23.62 -16.23
CA PHE A 74 -19.47 24.31 -17.39
C PHE A 74 -18.52 24.24 -18.59
N ALA A 75 -19.08 24.00 -19.78
CA ALA A 75 -18.36 24.09 -21.03
C ALA A 75 -18.08 25.57 -21.38
N PRO A 76 -17.11 25.86 -22.27
CA PRO A 76 -16.83 27.24 -22.70
C PRO A 76 -18.04 28.00 -23.29
N GLY A 77 -19.08 27.28 -23.74
CA GLY A 77 -20.35 27.85 -24.21
C GLY A 77 -21.41 28.10 -23.11
N GLY A 78 -21.07 27.91 -21.83
CA GLY A 78 -21.96 28.17 -20.69
C GLY A 78 -22.96 27.06 -20.36
N SER A 79 -23.03 26.00 -21.14
CA SER A 79 -23.82 24.80 -20.81
C SER A 79 -23.12 23.94 -19.76
N ARG A 80 -23.88 23.29 -18.86
CA ARG A 80 -23.33 22.28 -17.93
C ARG A 80 -22.69 21.15 -18.74
N ALA A 81 -21.41 20.89 -18.51
CA ALA A 81 -20.61 19.88 -19.18
C ALA A 81 -20.76 18.50 -18.55
N ILE A 82 -20.79 18.42 -17.21
CA ILE A 82 -20.88 17.16 -16.46
C ILE A 82 -21.64 17.42 -15.15
N ASP A 83 -22.50 16.48 -14.76
CA ASP A 83 -23.12 16.40 -13.43
C ASP A 83 -22.47 15.24 -12.66
N LEU A 84 -21.80 15.54 -11.56
CA LEU A 84 -21.02 14.57 -10.77
C LEU A 84 -21.56 14.50 -9.35
N ILE A 85 -22.11 13.34 -9.00
CA ILE A 85 -22.57 13.03 -7.65
C ILE A 85 -21.53 12.10 -7.01
N PHE A 86 -20.92 12.56 -5.92
CA PHE A 86 -19.99 11.76 -5.12
C PHE A 86 -20.64 11.38 -3.80
N GLY A 87 -20.94 10.09 -3.61
CA GLY A 87 -21.63 9.57 -2.41
C GLY A 87 -22.75 8.60 -2.78
N ASP A 88 -23.53 8.17 -1.78
CA ASP A 88 -24.76 7.41 -2.00
C ASP A 88 -25.93 8.34 -2.26
N ARG A 89 -26.83 7.89 -3.13
CA ARG A 89 -27.90 8.64 -3.77
C ARG A 89 -29.20 8.64 -2.96
#